data_AF-A0A790SD03-F1
#
_entry.id   AF-A0A790SD03-F1
#
_cell.length_a   1.000
_cell.length_b   1.000
_cell.length_c   1.000
_cell.angle_alpha   90.00
_cell.angle_beta   90.00
_cell.angle_gamma   90.00
#
_symmetry.space_group_name_H-M   'P 1'
#
loop_
_entity.id
_entity.type
_entity.pdbx_description
1 polymer ?
#
loop_
_entity_poly.entity_id
_entity_poly.type
_entity_poly.pdbx_seq_one_letter_code
_entity_poly.pdbx_strand_id
1 'polypeptide(L)'
;MENAKMNSLIAQYPLVKDLVALKETTWFNPGTTSLAEGLPYVGLTEQDVQDAHARLSRFAPYLAKAFPETAATGGIIESELVAIPAMQKRLEKEYQQPISGQLLLKKDSHLPISGSIKARGGIYEVLAHAEKLALEAGLLTLEDDYSKLLSPEFKQFFSQYSIAVGSTGNLGLSIG
;
A
#
# COMPACT_ATOMS: atom_id res chain seq x y z
N MET A 1 -34.87 -16.24 8.45
CA MET A 1 -34.76 -14.79 8.71
C MET A 1 -33.68 -14.13 7.83
N GLU A 2 -32.52 -14.75 7.65
CA GLU A 2 -31.44 -14.23 6.78
C GLU A 2 -31.82 -14.15 5.29
N ASN A 3 -32.50 -15.17 4.74
CA ASN A 3 -32.97 -15.15 3.35
C ASN A 3 -33.94 -14.00 3.03
N ALA A 4 -34.74 -13.56 4.02
CA ALA A 4 -35.65 -12.43 3.83
C ALA A 4 -34.89 -11.09 3.75
N LYS A 5 -33.82 -10.94 4.54
CA LYS A 5 -32.94 -9.76 4.48
C LYS A 5 -32.14 -9.71 3.18
N MET A 6 -31.64 -10.84 2.70
CA MET A 6 -30.96 -10.94 1.40
C MET A 6 -31.88 -10.58 0.24
N ASN A 7 -33.10 -11.13 0.22
CA ASN A 7 -34.07 -10.81 -0.83
C ASN A 7 -34.50 -9.34 -0.80
N SER A 8 -34.59 -8.73 0.39
CA SER A 8 -34.83 -7.29 0.52
C SER A 8 -33.69 -6.46 -0.07
N LEU A 9 -32.43 -6.86 0.13
CA LEU A 9 -31.28 -6.18 -0.48
C LEU A 9 -31.27 -6.31 -2.00
N ILE A 10 -31.59 -7.49 -2.54
CA ILE A 10 -31.69 -7.71 -3.99
C ILE A 10 -32.81 -6.86 -4.59
N ALA A 11 -33.95 -6.73 -3.92
CA ALA A 11 -35.05 -5.89 -4.37
C ALA A 11 -34.67 -4.41 -4.38
N GLN A 12 -33.96 -3.93 -3.34
CA GLN A 12 -33.53 -2.55 -3.23
C GLN A 12 -32.33 -2.21 -4.15
N TYR A 13 -31.42 -3.16 -4.33
CA TYR A 13 -30.19 -3.03 -5.11
C TYR A 13 -30.08 -4.19 -6.12
N PRO A 14 -30.74 -4.09 -7.29
CA PRO A 14 -30.79 -5.17 -8.27
C PRO A 14 -29.41 -5.69 -8.72
N LEU A 15 -28.38 -4.84 -8.67
CA LEU A 15 -26.99 -5.22 -8.95
C LEU A 15 -26.49 -6.38 -8.06
N VAL A 16 -27.00 -6.51 -6.84
CA VAL A 16 -26.64 -7.60 -5.91
C VAL A 16 -27.00 -8.97 -6.51
N LYS A 17 -28.04 -9.05 -7.34
CA LYS A 17 -28.38 -10.29 -8.05
C LYS A 17 -27.25 -10.76 -8.97
N ASP A 18 -26.61 -9.83 -9.69
CA ASP A 18 -25.48 -10.13 -10.57
C ASP A 18 -24.27 -10.60 -9.76
N LEU A 19 -24.03 -10.01 -8.58
CA LEU A 19 -22.96 -10.42 -7.67
C LEU A 19 -23.18 -11.84 -7.13
N VAL A 20 -24.40 -12.16 -6.69
CA VAL A 20 -24.78 -13.51 -6.23
C VAL A 20 -24.61 -14.54 -7.35
N ALA A 21 -24.88 -14.14 -8.59
CA ALA A 21 -24.71 -14.99 -9.78
C ALA A 21 -23.25 -15.12 -10.25
N LEU A 22 -22.28 -14.49 -9.59
CA LEU A 22 -20.86 -14.46 -9.98
C LEU A 22 -20.63 -13.92 -11.41
N LYS A 23 -21.54 -13.06 -11.87
CA LYS A 23 -21.42 -12.43 -13.18
C LYS A 23 -20.39 -11.30 -13.10
N GLU A 24 -19.44 -11.27 -14.05
CA GLU A 24 -18.55 -10.12 -14.21
C GLU A 24 -19.38 -8.83 -14.33
N THR A 25 -19.14 -7.89 -13.43
CA THR A 25 -20.04 -6.76 -13.18
C THR A 25 -19.26 -5.47 -13.03
N THR A 26 -19.74 -4.42 -13.71
CA THR A 26 -19.19 -3.08 -13.66
C THR A 26 -20.23 -2.14 -13.08
N TRP A 27 -19.86 -1.35 -12.07
CA TRP A 27 -20.69 -0.29 -11.50
C TRP A 27 -19.94 1.03 -11.54
N PHE A 28 -20.49 2.00 -12.26
CA PHE A 28 -19.96 3.36 -12.28
C PHE A 28 -20.63 4.16 -11.16
N ASN A 29 -19.83 4.70 -10.24
CA ASN A 29 -20.34 5.51 -9.14
C ASN A 29 -21.01 6.78 -9.69
N PRO A 30 -22.33 6.97 -9.51
CA PRO A 30 -23.02 8.17 -9.99
C PRO A 30 -22.77 9.40 -9.10
N GLY A 31 -22.18 9.21 -7.92
CA GLY A 31 -21.95 10.25 -6.91
C GLY A 31 -20.48 10.65 -6.77
N THR A 32 -19.70 10.65 -7.85
CA THR A 32 -18.35 11.22 -7.78
C THR A 32 -18.43 12.72 -7.54
N THR A 33 -17.62 13.22 -6.60
CA THR A 33 -17.59 14.63 -6.23
C THR A 33 -16.33 15.30 -6.75
N SER A 34 -16.27 16.63 -6.63
CA SER A 34 -14.99 17.34 -6.73
C SER A 34 -14.06 16.96 -5.57
N LEU A 35 -12.76 17.26 -5.70
CA LEU A 35 -11.78 17.06 -4.63
C LEU A 35 -12.18 17.83 -3.37
N ALA A 36 -12.52 19.11 -3.50
CA ALA A 36 -12.86 19.97 -2.36
C ALA A 36 -14.09 19.46 -1.57
N GLU A 37 -15.07 18.90 -2.28
CA GLU A 37 -16.27 18.33 -1.66
C GLU A 37 -16.00 16.94 -1.04
N GLY A 38 -15.13 16.13 -1.64
CA GLY A 38 -14.84 14.78 -1.18
C GLY A 38 -13.83 14.70 -0.02
N LEU A 39 -12.84 15.60 0.00
CA LEU A 39 -11.75 15.59 0.98
C LEU A 39 -12.20 15.57 2.46
N PRO A 40 -13.24 16.32 2.88
CA PRO A 40 -13.70 16.29 4.27
C PRO A 40 -14.14 14.90 4.76
N TYR A 41 -14.49 13.98 3.86
CA TYR A 41 -14.94 12.63 4.20
C TYR A 41 -13.78 11.61 4.27
N VAL A 42 -12.56 11.97 3.87
CA VAL A 42 -11.40 11.07 3.87
C VAL A 42 -10.90 10.81 5.30
N GLY A 43 -10.99 11.81 6.19
CA GLY A 43 -10.46 11.72 7.56
C GLY A 43 -8.93 11.78 7.66
N LEU A 44 -8.25 12.06 6.55
CA LEU A 44 -6.81 12.30 6.44
C LEU A 44 -6.57 13.53 5.55
N THR A 45 -5.44 14.18 5.75
CA THR A 45 -5.05 15.43 5.09
C THR A 45 -3.83 15.22 4.20
N GLU A 46 -3.53 16.22 3.38
CA GLU A 46 -2.26 16.26 2.63
C GLU A 46 -1.05 16.30 3.57
N GLN A 47 -1.16 16.91 4.75
CA GLN A 47 -0.08 16.93 5.73
C GLN A 47 0.25 15.52 6.24
N ASP A 48 -0.75 14.68 6.50
CA ASP A 48 -0.52 13.28 6.88
C ASP A 48 0.26 12.51 5.80
N VAL A 49 -0.01 12.82 4.53
CA VAL A 49 0.73 12.27 3.38
C VAL A 49 2.17 12.79 3.36
N GLN A 50 2.40 14.08 3.59
CA GLN A 50 3.76 14.64 3.65
C GLN A 50 4.56 14.09 4.85
N ASP A 51 3.91 13.89 6.00
CA ASP A 51 4.53 13.30 7.19
C ASP A 51 4.95 11.84 6.94
N ALA A 52 4.15 11.09 6.18
CA ALA A 52 4.51 9.75 5.75
C ALA A 52 5.73 9.75 4.81
N HIS A 53 5.80 10.69 3.85
CA HIS A 53 6.97 10.86 2.99
C HIS A 53 8.22 11.24 3.80
N ALA A 54 8.09 12.18 4.74
CA ALA A 54 9.19 12.62 5.58
C ALA A 54 9.74 11.47 6.45
N ARG A 55 8.85 10.63 7.00
CA ARG A 55 9.26 9.42 7.73
C ARG A 55 10.03 8.45 6.85
N LEU A 56 9.51 8.11 5.67
CA LEU A 56 10.22 7.24 4.74
C LEU A 56 11.58 7.81 4.36
N SER A 57 11.70 9.14 4.21
CA SER A 57 12.98 9.80 3.97
C SER A 57 13.95 9.67 5.14
N ARG A 58 13.48 9.78 6.40
CA ARG A 58 14.34 9.55 7.58
C ARG A 58 14.84 8.11 7.64
N PHE A 59 14.01 7.15 7.26
CA PHE A 59 14.38 5.73 7.20
C PHE A 59 15.22 5.34 5.99
N ALA A 60 15.32 6.14 4.95
CA ALA A 60 16.10 5.84 3.75
C ALA A 60 17.55 5.36 4.05
N PRO A 61 18.37 6.05 4.88
CA PRO A 61 19.70 5.56 5.23
C PRO A 61 19.71 4.23 6.00
N TYR A 62 18.68 3.98 6.84
CA TYR A 62 18.49 2.67 7.49
C TYR A 62 18.20 1.59 6.44
N LEU A 63 17.23 1.82 5.55
CA LEU A 63 16.80 0.87 4.54
C LEU A 63 17.93 0.51 3.57
N ALA A 64 18.72 1.50 3.13
CA ALA A 64 19.88 1.29 2.25
C ALA A 64 20.92 0.31 2.85
N LYS A 65 21.06 0.28 4.18
CA LYS A 65 21.98 -0.61 4.90
C LYS A 65 21.31 -1.92 5.32
N ALA A 66 20.06 -1.88 5.78
CA ALA A 66 19.31 -3.02 6.26
C ALA A 66 18.92 -3.98 5.13
N PHE A 67 18.60 -3.42 3.96
CA PHE A 67 18.21 -4.13 2.76
C PHE A 67 19.13 -3.68 1.60
N PRO A 68 20.27 -4.37 1.38
CA PRO A 68 21.26 -3.97 0.39
C PRO A 68 20.72 -3.82 -1.04
N GLU A 69 19.62 -4.50 -1.39
CA GLU A 69 18.92 -4.32 -2.68
C GLU A 69 18.40 -2.90 -2.90
N THR A 70 18.18 -2.12 -1.83
CA THR A 70 17.72 -0.72 -1.89
C THR A 70 18.87 0.29 -1.90
N ALA A 71 20.13 -0.14 -1.76
CA ALA A 71 21.26 0.78 -1.67
C ALA A 71 21.42 1.64 -2.94
N ALA A 72 21.18 1.05 -4.12
CA ALA A 72 21.26 1.76 -5.40
C ALA A 72 20.20 2.86 -5.55
N THR A 73 19.07 2.74 -4.85
CA THR A 73 18.01 3.77 -4.80
C THR A 73 18.11 4.66 -3.57
N GLY A 74 19.22 4.59 -2.81
CA GLY A 74 19.41 5.35 -1.59
C GLY A 74 18.45 4.97 -0.47
N GLY A 75 17.93 3.74 -0.47
CA GLY A 75 16.95 3.25 0.52
C GLY A 75 15.50 3.54 0.17
N ILE A 76 15.22 4.11 -1.01
CA ILE A 76 13.86 4.37 -1.47
C ILE A 76 13.22 3.08 -2.00
N ILE A 77 12.05 2.75 -1.45
CA ILE A 77 11.21 1.63 -1.88
C ILE A 77 10.19 2.15 -2.91
N GLU A 78 10.51 2.00 -4.20
CA GLU A 78 9.65 2.47 -5.29
C GLU A 78 9.73 1.52 -6.51
N SER A 79 8.75 1.60 -7.41
CA SER A 79 8.59 0.70 -8.56
C SER A 79 8.51 1.44 -9.89
N GLU A 80 8.83 0.74 -10.97
CA GLU A 80 8.74 1.26 -12.33
C GLU A 80 7.29 1.54 -12.77
N LEU A 81 7.15 2.54 -13.63
CA LEU A 81 5.96 2.79 -14.44
C LEU A 81 6.33 2.56 -15.91
N VAL A 82 5.70 1.59 -16.56
CA VAL A 82 6.05 1.18 -17.94
C VAL A 82 4.85 1.24 -18.86
N ALA A 83 5.08 1.60 -20.12
CA ALA A 83 4.06 1.50 -21.16
C ALA A 83 3.93 0.04 -21.65
N ILE A 84 2.69 -0.42 -21.89
CA ILE A 84 2.41 -1.79 -22.33
C ILE A 84 1.57 -1.85 -23.61
N PRO A 85 2.00 -1.19 -24.72
CA PRO A 85 1.21 -1.09 -25.95
C PRO A 85 0.95 -2.46 -26.62
N ALA A 86 1.86 -3.43 -26.45
CA ALA A 86 1.65 -4.79 -26.93
C ALA A 86 0.47 -5.48 -26.20
N MET A 87 0.37 -5.28 -24.89
CA MET A 87 -0.74 -5.79 -24.10
C MET A 87 -2.05 -5.06 -24.43
N GLN A 88 -2.01 -3.75 -24.65
CA GLN A 88 -3.16 -2.98 -25.12
C GLN A 88 -3.74 -3.58 -26.41
N LYS A 89 -2.91 -3.77 -27.45
CA LYS A 89 -3.33 -4.41 -28.71
C LYS A 89 -3.86 -5.83 -28.51
N ARG A 90 -3.26 -6.58 -27.59
CA ARG A 90 -3.71 -7.94 -27.28
C ARG A 90 -5.10 -7.92 -26.64
N LEU A 91 -5.34 -7.06 -25.65
CA LEU A 91 -6.63 -6.90 -24.99
C LEU A 91 -7.72 -6.46 -25.99
N GLU A 92 -7.43 -5.47 -26.83
CA GLU A 92 -8.36 -5.00 -27.87
C GLU A 92 -8.75 -6.12 -28.83
N LYS A 93 -7.80 -6.99 -29.20
CA LYS A 93 -8.06 -8.16 -30.05
C LYS A 93 -8.91 -9.22 -29.34
N GLU A 94 -8.56 -9.59 -28.11
CA GLU A 94 -9.23 -10.68 -27.38
C GLU A 94 -10.65 -10.31 -26.97
N TYR A 95 -10.85 -9.08 -26.50
CA TYR A 95 -12.14 -8.60 -26.00
C TYR A 95 -12.94 -7.81 -27.02
N GLN A 96 -12.40 -7.60 -28.23
CA GLN A 96 -13.04 -6.89 -29.35
C GLN A 96 -13.53 -5.49 -28.97
N GLN A 97 -12.80 -4.81 -28.08
CA GLN A 97 -13.14 -3.48 -27.56
C GLN A 97 -11.92 -2.57 -27.59
N PRO A 98 -11.97 -1.42 -28.30
CA PRO A 98 -10.86 -0.46 -28.33
C PRO A 98 -10.55 0.13 -26.96
N ILE A 99 -9.26 0.35 -26.67
CA ILE A 99 -8.79 1.05 -25.47
C ILE A 99 -8.20 2.39 -25.93
N SER A 100 -8.89 3.49 -25.62
CA SER A 100 -8.44 4.83 -25.99
C SER A 100 -7.19 5.25 -25.20
N GLY A 101 -6.31 6.03 -25.82
CA GLY A 101 -5.11 6.57 -25.18
C GLY A 101 -3.98 5.54 -25.01
N GLN A 102 -3.22 5.68 -23.92
CA GLN A 102 -2.06 4.83 -23.63
C GLN A 102 -2.32 3.94 -22.42
N LEU A 103 -2.02 2.65 -22.54
CA LEU A 103 -2.07 1.72 -21.42
C LEU A 103 -0.70 1.64 -20.73
N LEU A 104 -0.68 1.97 -19.43
CA LEU A 104 0.50 1.89 -18.57
C LEU A 104 0.33 0.81 -17.49
N LEU A 105 1.44 0.28 -16.99
CA LEU A 105 1.49 -0.66 -15.88
C LEU A 105 2.40 -0.10 -14.77
N LYS A 106 1.85 0.07 -13.56
CA LYS A 106 2.60 0.39 -12.35
C LYS A 106 3.05 -0.93 -11.69
N LYS A 107 4.35 -1.20 -11.66
CA LYS A 107 4.93 -2.51 -11.30
C LYS A 107 5.13 -2.67 -9.80
N ASP A 108 4.11 -2.46 -8.98
CA ASP A 108 4.21 -2.70 -7.54
C ASP A 108 4.46 -4.17 -7.18
N SER A 109 4.22 -5.09 -8.13
CA SER A 109 4.68 -6.48 -8.07
C SER A 109 6.21 -6.66 -8.05
N HIS A 110 6.98 -5.60 -8.30
CA HIS A 110 8.44 -5.61 -8.34
C HIS A 110 9.06 -4.67 -7.30
N LEU A 111 8.29 -4.18 -6.32
CA LEU A 111 8.84 -3.39 -5.23
C LEU A 111 9.93 -4.20 -4.50
N PRO A 112 11.04 -3.56 -4.08
CA PRO A 112 12.07 -4.24 -3.33
C PRO A 112 11.55 -4.76 -1.98
N ILE A 113 12.34 -5.62 -1.34
CA ILE A 113 12.10 -6.26 -0.05
C ILE A 113 11.03 -7.36 -0.09
N SER A 114 9.83 -7.07 -0.61
CA SER A 114 8.70 -8.03 -0.54
C SER A 114 7.82 -8.14 -1.80
N GLY A 115 8.21 -7.54 -2.94
CA GLY A 115 7.67 -7.88 -4.26
C GLY A 115 6.16 -7.65 -4.44
N SER A 116 5.57 -6.71 -3.69
CA SER A 116 4.14 -6.42 -3.80
C SER A 116 3.80 -5.01 -3.29
N ILE A 117 2.58 -4.55 -3.56
CA ILE A 117 2.05 -3.29 -3.00
C ILE A 117 2.11 -3.24 -1.45
N LYS A 118 2.20 -4.40 -0.77
CA LYS A 118 2.34 -4.45 0.69
C LYS A 118 3.70 -3.93 1.17
N ALA A 119 4.71 -3.86 0.30
CA ALA A 119 5.97 -3.16 0.57
C ALA A 119 5.80 -1.65 0.79
N ARG A 120 4.64 -1.07 0.41
CA ARG A 120 4.30 0.31 0.77
C ARG A 120 3.76 0.38 2.19
N GLY A 121 2.53 -0.10 2.40
CA GLY A 121 1.82 0.06 3.67
C GLY A 121 2.33 -0.82 4.81
N GLY A 122 2.68 -2.08 4.53
CA GLY A 122 3.14 -3.03 5.56
C GLY A 122 4.49 -2.61 6.13
N ILE A 123 5.45 -2.25 5.26
CA ILE A 123 6.74 -1.72 5.70
C ILE A 123 6.55 -0.38 6.41
N TYR A 124 5.76 0.55 5.86
CA TYR A 124 5.50 1.84 6.49
C TYR A 124 4.97 1.71 7.93
N GLU A 125 4.02 0.79 8.16
CA GLU A 125 3.47 0.52 9.50
C GLU A 125 4.57 0.05 10.48
N VAL A 126 5.41 -0.90 10.07
CA VAL A 126 6.52 -1.40 10.90
C VAL A 126 7.51 -0.29 11.22
N LEU A 127 7.88 0.54 10.23
CA LEU A 127 8.81 1.65 10.43
C LEU A 127 8.21 2.74 11.33
N ALA A 128 6.94 3.09 11.14
CA ALA A 128 6.24 4.06 11.98
C ALA A 128 6.14 3.58 13.43
N HIS A 129 5.86 2.29 13.64
CA HIS A 129 5.85 1.69 14.96
C HIS A 129 7.25 1.73 15.62
N ALA A 130 8.29 1.35 14.89
CA ALA A 130 9.68 1.37 15.37
C ALA A 130 10.16 2.78 15.73
N GLU A 131 9.89 3.77 14.87
CA GLU A 131 10.22 5.18 15.13
C GLU A 131 9.55 5.67 16.40
N LYS A 132 8.23 5.43 16.52
CA LYS A 132 7.46 5.87 17.69
C LYS A 132 8.03 5.31 18.99
N LEU A 133 8.29 4.00 19.05
CA LEU A 133 8.86 3.36 20.23
C LEU A 133 10.23 3.94 20.60
N ALA A 134 11.09 4.16 19.61
CA ALA A 134 12.44 4.67 19.83
C ALA A 134 12.45 6.14 20.27
N LEU A 135 11.56 6.97 19.71
CA LEU A 135 11.36 8.37 20.13
C LEU A 135 10.79 8.44 21.56
N GLU A 136 9.75 7.66 21.87
CA GLU A 136 9.12 7.62 23.20
C GLU A 136 10.09 7.14 24.30
N ALA A 137 11.03 6.25 23.96
CA ALA A 137 12.09 5.79 24.86
C ALA A 137 13.27 6.79 25.00
N GLY A 138 13.28 7.89 24.25
CA GLY A 138 14.37 8.86 24.22
C GLY A 138 15.68 8.33 23.62
N LEU A 139 15.62 7.24 22.84
CA LEU A 139 16.79 6.61 22.21
C LEU A 139 17.07 7.18 20.82
N LEU A 140 16.06 7.78 20.19
CA LEU A 140 16.08 8.37 18.86
C LEU A 140 15.54 9.81 18.91
N THR A 141 16.01 10.64 17.98
CA THR A 141 15.46 11.96 17.66
C THR A 141 15.12 12.04 16.16
N LEU A 142 14.34 13.04 15.73
CA LEU A 142 13.96 13.17 14.31
C LEU A 142 15.14 13.59 13.43
N GLU A 143 16.19 14.14 14.03
CA GLU A 143 17.40 14.68 13.40
C GLU A 143 18.54 13.66 13.32
N ASP A 144 18.41 12.51 13.98
CA ASP A 144 19.40 11.43 13.96
C ASP A 144 19.56 10.81 12.56
N ASP A 145 20.74 10.26 12.27
CA ASP A 145 20.89 9.29 11.17
C ASP A 145 20.31 7.93 11.61
N TYR A 146 19.18 7.54 10.99
CA TYR A 146 18.45 6.33 11.35
C TYR A 146 19.24 5.05 11.03
N SER A 147 20.37 5.14 10.34
CA SER A 147 21.36 4.05 10.26
C SER A 147 21.71 3.46 11.63
N LYS A 148 21.68 4.28 12.70
CA LYS A 148 21.94 3.82 14.08
C LYS A 148 20.99 2.73 14.55
N LEU A 149 19.77 2.65 13.98
CA LEU A 149 18.78 1.62 14.31
C LEU A 149 19.24 0.19 13.97
N LEU A 150 20.33 0.02 13.22
CA LEU A 150 20.96 -1.28 12.95
C LEU A 150 21.87 -1.77 14.08
N SER A 151 22.18 -0.93 15.07
CA SER A 151 23.12 -1.28 16.13
C SER A 151 22.61 -2.44 17.00
N PRO A 152 23.52 -3.20 17.66
CA PRO A 152 23.13 -4.26 18.59
C PRO A 152 22.18 -3.77 19.70
N GLU A 153 22.38 -2.54 20.18
CA GLU A 153 21.57 -1.93 21.23
C GLU A 153 20.12 -1.70 20.77
N PHE A 154 19.92 -1.20 19.53
CA PHE A 154 18.58 -1.06 18.97
C PHE A 154 17.91 -2.39 18.67
N LYS A 155 18.66 -3.41 18.21
CA LYS A 155 18.12 -4.76 18.05
C LYS A 155 17.63 -5.33 19.39
N GLN A 156 18.39 -5.13 20.47
CA GLN A 156 17.99 -5.54 21.83
C GLN A 156 16.79 -4.74 22.35
N PHE A 157 16.71 -3.45 22.03
CA PHE A 157 15.55 -2.64 22.36
C PHE A 157 14.28 -3.14 21.66
N PHE A 158 14.32 -3.32 20.34
CA PHE A 158 13.16 -3.76 19.57
C PHE A 158 12.73 -5.20 19.89
N SER A 159 13.65 -6.07 20.33
CA SER A 159 13.30 -7.44 20.74
C SER A 159 12.41 -7.52 21.99
N GLN A 160 12.21 -6.42 22.71
CA GLN A 160 11.30 -6.32 23.85
C GLN A 160 9.83 -6.15 23.42
N TYR A 161 9.58 -5.94 22.12
CA TYR A 161 8.26 -5.75 21.52
C TYR A 161 7.95 -6.88 20.54
N SER A 162 6.66 -7.05 20.24
CA SER A 162 6.17 -8.08 19.32
C SER A 162 5.18 -7.49 18.32
N ILE A 163 5.29 -7.93 17.07
CA ILE A 163 4.30 -7.67 16.01
C ILE A 163 3.70 -9.03 15.60
N ALA A 164 2.39 -9.10 15.43
CA ALA A 164 1.69 -10.30 14.98
C ALA A 164 0.76 -9.98 13.81
N VAL A 165 0.73 -10.86 12.80
CA VAL A 165 -0.10 -10.70 11.60
C VAL A 165 -0.77 -12.01 11.22
N GLY A 166 -2.10 -12.02 11.14
CA GLY A 166 -2.86 -13.12 10.56
C GLY A 166 -2.99 -12.96 9.05
N SER A 167 -2.04 -13.49 8.26
CA SER A 167 -2.06 -13.39 6.80
C SER A 167 -1.47 -14.62 6.14
N THR A 168 -2.13 -15.10 5.08
CA THR A 168 -1.65 -16.20 4.22
C THR A 168 -1.00 -15.70 2.92
N GLY A 169 -0.71 -14.40 2.81
CA GLY A 169 -0.08 -13.81 1.63
C GLY A 169 0.77 -12.58 1.93
N ASN A 170 0.87 -11.69 0.94
CA ASN A 170 1.83 -10.59 0.90
C ASN A 170 1.84 -9.65 2.11
N LEU A 171 0.73 -9.51 2.86
CA LEU A 171 0.73 -8.66 4.06
C LEU A 171 1.64 -9.23 5.14
N GLY A 172 1.57 -10.55 5.36
CA GLY A 172 2.44 -11.26 6.31
C GLY A 172 3.90 -11.23 5.86
N LEU A 173 4.15 -11.39 4.55
CA LEU A 173 5.50 -11.33 3.96
C LEU A 173 6.14 -9.95 4.03
N SER A 174 5.36 -8.87 3.98
CA SER A 174 5.92 -7.50 4.06
C SER A 174 6.12 -7.00 5.49
N ILE A 175 5.36 -7.53 6.45
CA ILE A 175 5.48 -7.13 7.86
C ILE A 175 6.50 -7.99 8.61
N GLY A 176 6.54 -9.30 8.33
CA GLY A 176 7.47 -10.25 8.96
C GLY A 176 8.85 -10.19 8.32
#